data_AF-L9YKK5-F1
#
_entry.id   AF-L9YKK5-F1
#
_cell.length_a   1.000
_cell.length_b   1.000
_cell.length_c   1.000
_cell.angle_alpha   90.00
_cell.angle_beta   90.00
_cell.angle_gamma   90.00
#
_symmetry.space_group_name_H-M   'P 1'
#
loop_
_entity.id
_entity.type
_entity.pdbx_description
1 polymer ?
#
loop_
_entity_poly.entity_id
_entity_poly.type
_entity_poly.pdbx_seq_one_letter_code
_entity_poly.pdbx_strand_id
1 'polypeptide(L)'
;MLTPLTILVLAWTIGSVVEQLGTGEYVATYATMVLTPETLPIVVLLIGSFMAFTMGDSWAVMAVLTPIAVPLAWELTASHTMVAVVVGATFSGAIFGDHSSPVAPTTVLAATFTGADLIDHVRTQVYYALTVVAVSTVLLLTWGYGSPIWGRSIWAAVALLLVGSVLLTGIVYFLSGWDARRKNISATVTNHETHSVEAGDD
;
A
#
# COMPACT_ATOMS: atom_id res chain seq x y z
N MET A 1 -23.74 12.56 7.65
CA MET A 1 -22.90 13.69 8.09
C MET A 1 -22.41 13.53 9.52
N LEU A 2 -23.26 13.13 10.49
CA LEU A 2 -22.83 12.86 11.88
C LEU A 2 -21.87 11.67 12.02
N THR A 3 -22.13 10.54 11.33
CA THR A 3 -21.34 9.30 11.50
C THR A 3 -19.84 9.46 11.20
N PRO A 4 -19.41 10.07 10.07
CA PRO A 4 -18.00 10.31 9.80
C PRO A 4 -17.34 11.24 10.83
N LEU A 5 -18.07 12.25 11.32
CA LEU A 5 -17.57 13.17 12.36
C LEU A 5 -17.33 12.43 13.68
N THR A 6 -18.24 11.52 14.07
CA THR A 6 -18.06 10.70 15.27
C THR A 6 -16.81 9.82 15.15
N ILE A 7 -16.57 9.19 13.98
CA ILE A 7 -15.38 8.36 13.75
C ILE A 7 -14.10 9.21 13.87
N LEU A 8 -14.06 10.40 13.28
CA LEU A 8 -12.92 11.32 13.37
C LEU A 8 -12.61 11.74 14.81
N VAL A 9 -13.64 12.10 15.59
CA VAL A 9 -13.48 12.45 17.01
C VAL A 9 -12.96 11.26 17.81
N LEU A 10 -13.48 10.06 17.57
CA LEU A 10 -13.01 8.83 18.24
C LEU A 10 -11.56 8.50 17.85
N ALA A 11 -11.18 8.66 16.58
CA ALA A 11 -9.81 8.44 16.12
C ALA A 11 -8.81 9.39 16.80
N TRP A 12 -9.12 10.69 16.88
CA TRP A 12 -8.29 11.65 17.63
C TRP A 12 -8.25 11.35 19.12
N THR A 13 -9.37 10.90 19.70
CA THR A 13 -9.41 10.49 21.11
C THR A 13 -8.52 9.28 21.36
N ILE A 14 -8.54 8.28 20.48
CA ILE A 14 -7.62 7.13 20.57
C ILE A 14 -6.18 7.59 20.43
N GLY A 15 -5.88 8.48 19.47
CA GLY A 15 -4.55 9.06 19.32
C GLY A 15 -4.03 9.74 20.58
N SER A 16 -4.85 10.57 21.24
CA SER A 16 -4.46 11.26 22.47
C SER A 16 -4.32 10.32 23.68
N VAL A 17 -5.13 9.26 23.76
CA VAL A 17 -4.98 8.21 24.77
C VAL A 17 -3.70 7.40 24.55
N VAL A 18 -3.38 7.04 23.31
CA VAL A 18 -2.14 6.33 22.94
C VAL A 18 -0.91 7.15 23.32
N GLU A 19 -0.94 8.46 23.08
CA GLU A 19 0.09 9.41 23.48
C GLU A 19 0.22 9.51 25.01
N GLN A 20 -0.88 9.73 25.73
CA GLN A 20 -0.88 9.82 27.20
C GLN A 20 -0.44 8.54 27.90
N LEU A 21 -0.78 7.38 27.35
CA LEU A 21 -0.35 6.08 27.86
C LEU A 21 1.13 5.78 27.56
N GLY A 22 1.80 6.61 26.76
CA GLY A 22 3.16 6.32 26.30
C GLY A 22 3.24 5.04 25.47
N THR A 23 2.17 4.68 24.77
CA THR A 23 2.07 3.38 24.07
C THR A 23 3.14 3.26 23.00
N GLY A 24 3.47 4.36 22.30
CA GLY A 24 4.56 4.39 21.33
C GLY A 24 5.92 4.07 21.96
N GLU A 25 6.23 4.65 23.12
CA GLU A 25 7.46 4.43 23.88
C GLU A 25 7.53 3.01 24.48
N TYR A 26 6.39 2.52 25.01
CA TYR A 26 6.25 1.15 25.49
C TYR A 26 6.49 0.14 24.36
N VAL A 27 5.82 0.31 23.22
CA VAL A 27 6.02 -0.56 22.05
C VAL A 27 7.45 -0.44 21.55
N ALA A 28 8.05 0.76 21.50
CA ALA A 28 9.44 0.95 21.10
C ALA A 28 10.43 0.20 21.99
N THR A 29 10.19 0.15 23.31
CA THR A 29 11.05 -0.57 24.26
C THR A 29 11.17 -2.06 23.91
N TYR A 30 10.07 -2.72 23.52
CA TYR A 30 10.08 -4.13 23.11
C TYR A 30 10.43 -4.30 21.63
N ALA A 31 9.95 -3.41 20.77
CA ALA A 31 10.17 -3.45 19.34
C ALA A 31 11.65 -3.29 19.01
N THR A 32 12.38 -2.41 19.69
CA THR A 32 13.84 -2.23 19.52
C THR A 32 14.66 -3.49 19.83
N MET A 33 14.12 -4.45 20.59
CA MET A 33 14.80 -5.73 20.87
C MET A 33 14.73 -6.71 19.69
N VAL A 34 13.78 -6.53 18.77
CA VAL A 34 13.50 -7.47 17.67
C VAL A 34 13.60 -6.79 16.30
N LEU A 35 13.25 -5.51 16.22
CA LEU A 35 13.21 -4.70 15.01
C LEU A 35 14.48 -3.89 14.88
N THR A 36 15.10 -4.01 13.70
CA THR A 36 16.17 -3.13 13.26
C THR A 36 15.57 -1.96 12.48
N PRO A 37 16.20 -0.77 12.48
CA PRO A 37 15.78 0.36 11.66
C PRO A 37 15.59 0.01 10.17
N GLU A 38 16.37 -0.95 9.66
CA GLU A 38 16.31 -1.45 8.29
C GLU A 38 15.01 -2.22 8.00
N THR A 39 14.49 -2.94 8.99
CA THR A 39 13.28 -3.77 8.86
C THR A 39 11.98 -3.04 9.20
N LEU A 40 12.06 -1.93 9.93
CA LEU A 40 10.90 -1.21 10.45
C LEU A 40 9.86 -0.87 9.36
N PRO A 41 10.22 -0.27 8.20
CA PRO A 41 9.23 0.06 7.18
C PRO A 41 8.48 -1.15 6.62
N ILE A 42 9.15 -2.31 6.52
CA ILE A 42 8.53 -3.53 5.98
C ILE A 42 7.54 -4.10 6.98
N VAL A 43 7.90 -4.12 8.26
CA VAL A 43 7.00 -4.60 9.31
C VAL A 43 5.74 -3.75 9.36
N VAL A 44 5.89 -2.43 9.29
CA VAL A 44 4.75 -1.51 9.23
C VAL A 44 3.90 -1.73 7.98
N LEU A 45 4.53 -1.90 6.81
CA LEU A 45 3.84 -2.20 5.55
C LEU A 45 3.01 -3.49 5.68
N LEU A 46 3.61 -4.58 6.14
CA LEU A 46 2.96 -5.90 6.21
C LEU A 46 1.86 -5.96 7.26
N ILE A 47 2.08 -5.37 8.43
CA ILE A 47 1.04 -5.26 9.47
C ILE A 47 -0.13 -4.40 8.95
N GLY A 48 0.17 -3.25 8.33
CA GLY A 48 -0.85 -2.40 7.72
C GLY A 48 -1.64 -3.11 6.63
N SER A 49 -0.96 -3.82 5.74
CA SER A 49 -1.58 -4.66 4.70
C SER A 49 -2.50 -5.72 5.28
N PHE A 50 -2.06 -6.44 6.31
CA PHE A 50 -2.86 -7.47 6.96
C PHE A 50 -4.08 -6.89 7.66
N MET A 51 -3.88 -5.85 8.49
CA MET A 51 -4.96 -5.18 9.21
C MET A 51 -6.01 -4.65 8.23
N ALA A 52 -5.60 -3.94 7.18
CA ALA A 52 -6.51 -3.35 6.21
C ALA A 52 -7.23 -4.40 5.38
N PHE A 53 -6.56 -5.50 5.02
CA PHE A 53 -7.21 -6.60 4.33
C PHE A 53 -8.33 -7.24 5.17
N THR A 54 -8.10 -7.40 6.49
CA THR A 54 -9.11 -7.96 7.40
C THR A 54 -10.22 -7.00 7.80
N MET A 55 -9.89 -5.72 7.99
CA MET A 55 -10.83 -4.70 8.47
C MET A 55 -11.65 -4.07 7.33
N GLY A 56 -11.09 -4.03 6.12
CA GLY A 56 -11.74 -3.44 4.95
C GLY A 56 -11.82 -1.90 4.98
N ASP A 57 -11.07 -1.22 5.84
CA ASP A 57 -11.07 0.26 5.91
C ASP A 57 -9.63 0.79 6.02
N SER A 58 -9.18 1.51 4.99
CA SER A 58 -7.84 2.09 4.96
C SER A 58 -7.65 3.20 5.99
N TRP A 59 -8.66 4.04 6.21
CA TRP A 59 -8.56 5.22 7.07
C TRP A 59 -8.47 4.82 8.54
N ALA A 60 -9.23 3.80 8.95
CA ALA A 60 -9.15 3.23 10.28
C ALA A 60 -7.75 2.66 10.57
N VAL A 61 -7.17 1.93 9.61
CA VAL A 61 -5.82 1.37 9.76
C VAL A 61 -4.76 2.48 9.82
N MET A 62 -4.86 3.50 8.97
CA MET A 62 -3.97 4.67 9.03
C MET A 62 -4.09 5.38 10.38
N ALA A 63 -5.31 5.56 10.89
CA ALA A 63 -5.56 6.22 12.17
C ALA A 63 -5.00 5.44 13.37
N VAL A 64 -5.01 4.11 13.32
CA VAL A 64 -4.45 3.26 14.38
C VAL A 64 -2.92 3.16 14.28
N LEU A 65 -2.38 2.98 13.08
CA LEU A 65 -0.93 2.75 12.91
C LEU A 65 -0.10 4.02 13.00
N THR A 66 -0.56 5.15 12.47
CA THR A 66 0.22 6.41 12.46
C THR A 66 0.70 6.83 13.86
N PRO A 67 -0.15 6.90 14.92
CA PRO A 67 0.30 7.31 16.25
C PRO A 67 1.24 6.32 16.94
N ILE A 68 1.42 5.12 16.39
CA ILE A 68 2.37 4.10 16.89
C ILE A 68 3.64 4.12 16.06
N ALA A 69 3.51 4.07 14.74
CA ALA A 69 4.62 3.93 13.80
C ALA A 69 5.48 5.20 13.70
N VAL A 70 4.87 6.39 13.78
CA VAL A 70 5.60 7.66 13.70
C VAL A 70 6.52 7.89 14.91
N PRO A 71 6.04 7.81 16.17
CA PRO A 71 6.93 7.90 17.33
C PRO A 71 7.99 6.80 17.34
N LEU A 72 7.63 5.56 17.01
CA LEU A 72 8.57 4.45 16.94
C LEU A 72 9.72 4.70 15.94
N ALA A 73 9.41 5.24 14.76
CA ALA A 73 10.40 5.60 13.75
C ALA A 73 11.34 6.72 14.21
N TRP A 74 10.80 7.69 14.94
CA TRP A 74 11.58 8.78 15.53
C TRP A 74 12.51 8.26 16.63
N GLU A 75 12.01 7.50 17.60
CA GLU A 75 12.78 6.96 18.72
C GLU A 75 13.92 6.04 18.23
N LEU A 76 13.69 5.25 17.18
CA LEU A 76 14.69 4.32 16.66
C LEU A 76 15.84 5.00 15.90
N THR A 77 15.63 6.17 15.31
CA THR A 77 16.57 6.72 14.32
C THR A 77 16.84 8.21 14.40
N ALA A 78 16.02 8.97 15.13
CA ALA A 78 15.99 10.43 15.15
C ALA A 78 16.02 11.06 13.74
N SER A 79 15.43 10.38 12.75
CA SER A 79 15.53 10.74 11.34
C SER A 79 14.17 11.06 10.74
N HIS A 80 14.03 12.29 10.23
CA HIS A 80 12.85 12.71 9.47
C HIS A 80 12.64 11.87 8.20
N THR A 81 13.72 11.38 7.58
CA THR A 81 13.60 10.52 6.39
C THR A 81 13.02 9.16 6.75
N MET A 82 13.41 8.58 7.90
CA MET A 82 12.80 7.34 8.38
C MET A 82 11.30 7.53 8.67
N VAL A 83 10.93 8.62 9.35
CA VAL A 83 9.52 8.94 9.61
C VAL A 83 8.73 9.04 8.31
N ALA A 84 9.24 9.76 7.30
CA ALA A 84 8.58 9.87 6.00
C ALA A 84 8.39 8.51 5.30
N VAL A 85 9.40 7.64 5.33
CA VAL A 85 9.33 6.30 4.75
C VAL A 85 8.32 5.42 5.49
N VAL A 86 8.27 5.50 6.82
CA VAL A 86 7.33 4.73 7.66
C VAL A 86 5.89 5.21 7.48
N VAL A 87 5.67 6.53 7.32
CA VAL A 87 4.36 7.08 6.94
C VAL A 87 3.95 6.54 5.57
N GLY A 88 4.85 6.57 4.59
CA GLY A 88 4.60 6.00 3.26
C GLY A 88 4.27 4.50 3.32
N ALA A 89 4.98 3.72 4.15
CA ALA A 89 4.71 2.30 4.36
C ALA A 89 3.35 2.04 5.02
N THR A 90 2.98 2.87 6.00
CA THR A 90 1.66 2.81 6.67
C THR A 90 0.53 3.02 5.66
N PHE A 91 0.67 4.05 4.83
CA PHE A 91 -0.34 4.40 3.83
C PHE A 91 -0.43 3.33 2.74
N SER A 92 0.72 2.84 2.27
CA SER A 92 0.79 1.79 1.25
C SER A 92 0.14 0.50 1.74
N GLY A 93 0.39 0.11 2.99
CA GLY A 93 -0.21 -1.08 3.60
C GLY A 93 -1.73 -0.95 3.72
N ALA A 94 -2.20 0.21 4.20
CA ALA A 94 -3.62 0.49 4.33
C ALA A 94 -4.36 0.48 2.98
N ILE A 95 -3.78 1.08 1.93
CA ILE A 95 -4.35 1.11 0.57
C ILE A 95 -4.41 -0.29 -0.04
N PHE A 96 -3.38 -1.12 0.17
CA PHE A 96 -3.38 -2.50 -0.31
C PHE A 96 -4.62 -3.27 0.16
N GLY A 97 -4.94 -3.18 1.45
CA GLY A 97 -6.07 -3.92 2.03
C GLY A 97 -7.41 -3.44 1.50
N ASP A 98 -7.61 -2.13 1.41
CA ASP A 98 -8.85 -1.53 0.92
C ASP A 98 -9.16 -1.88 -0.55
N HIS A 99 -8.12 -2.01 -1.38
CA HIS A 99 -8.25 -2.33 -2.81
C HIS A 99 -8.42 -3.83 -3.11
N SER A 100 -8.10 -4.69 -2.15
CA SER A 100 -8.07 -6.15 -2.37
C SER A 100 -8.94 -6.95 -1.41
N SER A 101 -9.56 -6.31 -0.42
CA SER A 101 -10.40 -6.96 0.57
C SER A 101 -11.85 -7.10 0.08
N PRO A 102 -12.47 -8.29 0.23
CA PRO A 102 -13.88 -8.48 -0.13
C PRO A 102 -14.86 -7.75 0.79
N VAL A 103 -14.41 -7.32 1.99
CA VAL A 103 -15.27 -6.61 2.94
C VAL A 103 -15.11 -5.10 2.87
N ALA A 104 -14.20 -4.60 2.03
CA ALA A 104 -13.96 -3.16 1.91
C ALA A 104 -15.11 -2.45 1.15
N PRO A 105 -15.66 -1.33 1.67
CA PRO A 105 -16.73 -0.60 0.99
C PRO A 105 -16.32 -0.09 -0.39
N THR A 106 -15.08 0.35 -0.56
CA THR A 106 -14.54 0.81 -1.86
C THR A 106 -14.51 -0.33 -2.87
N THR A 107 -14.08 -1.53 -2.46
CA THR A 107 -14.08 -2.73 -3.30
C THR A 107 -15.51 -3.15 -3.68
N VAL A 108 -16.46 -3.15 -2.73
CA VAL A 108 -17.87 -3.46 -3.01
C VAL A 108 -18.49 -2.46 -3.98
N LEU A 109 -18.22 -1.17 -3.78
CA LEU A 109 -18.71 -0.11 -4.67
C LEU A 109 -18.08 -0.22 -6.07
N ALA A 110 -16.78 -0.52 -6.16
CA ALA A 110 -16.10 -0.72 -7.44
C ALA A 110 -16.68 -1.90 -8.23
N ALA A 111 -16.93 -3.04 -7.58
CA ALA A 111 -17.58 -4.19 -8.20
C ALA A 111 -19.00 -3.83 -8.69
N THR A 112 -19.77 -3.14 -7.84
CA THR A 112 -21.15 -2.71 -8.16
C THR A 112 -21.19 -1.78 -9.37
N PHE A 113 -20.33 -0.77 -9.44
CA PHE A 113 -20.31 0.19 -10.54
C PHE A 113 -19.78 -0.40 -11.85
N THR A 114 -18.91 -1.40 -11.77
CA THR A 114 -18.39 -2.10 -12.96
C THR A 114 -19.30 -3.24 -13.42
N GLY A 115 -20.35 -3.57 -12.66
CA GLY A 115 -21.22 -4.72 -12.94
C GLY A 115 -20.52 -6.07 -12.78
N ALA A 116 -19.37 -6.11 -12.12
CA ALA A 116 -18.61 -7.32 -11.88
C ALA A 116 -19.13 -8.06 -10.64
N ASP A 117 -18.99 -9.39 -10.63
CA ASP A 117 -19.14 -10.16 -9.40
C ASP A 117 -18.04 -9.73 -8.40
N LEU A 118 -18.42 -9.60 -7.13
CA LEU A 118 -17.51 -9.12 -6.07
C LEU A 118 -16.30 -10.05 -5.90
N ILE A 119 -16.50 -11.37 -5.89
CA ILE A 119 -15.39 -12.30 -5.68
C ILE A 119 -14.47 -12.33 -6.88
N ASP A 120 -15.01 -12.21 -8.09
CA ASP A 120 -14.21 -12.12 -9.32
C ASP A 120 -13.40 -10.82 -9.35
N HIS A 121 -14.01 -9.68 -8.99
CA HIS A 121 -13.31 -8.41 -8.85
C HIS A 121 -12.14 -8.54 -7.86
N VAL A 122 -12.40 -8.97 -6.63
CA VAL A 122 -11.39 -9.17 -5.59
C VAL A 122 -10.28 -10.09 -6.04
N ARG A 123 -10.63 -11.23 -6.66
CA ARG A 123 -9.66 -12.20 -7.14
C ARG A 123 -8.71 -11.58 -8.16
N THR A 124 -9.21 -10.78 -9.09
CA THR A 124 -8.35 -10.07 -10.04
C THR A 124 -7.46 -9.04 -9.35
N GLN A 125 -7.98 -8.28 -8.38
CA GLN A 125 -7.21 -7.26 -7.66
C GLN A 125 -6.09 -7.85 -6.80
N VAL A 126 -6.34 -8.96 -6.08
CA VAL A 126 -5.35 -9.60 -5.20
C VAL A 126 -4.08 -10.00 -5.97
N TYR A 127 -4.19 -10.48 -7.21
CA TYR A 127 -3.02 -10.84 -8.01
C TYR A 127 -2.10 -9.64 -8.30
N TYR A 128 -2.68 -8.47 -8.63
CA TYR A 128 -1.91 -7.25 -8.84
C TYR A 128 -1.39 -6.69 -7.52
N ALA A 129 -2.25 -6.63 -6.50
CA ALA A 129 -1.95 -6.06 -5.20
C ALA A 129 -0.79 -6.82 -4.49
N LEU A 130 -0.78 -8.15 -4.54
CA LEU A 130 0.32 -8.96 -3.99
C LEU A 130 1.63 -8.72 -4.72
N THR A 131 1.60 -8.54 -6.04
CA THR A 131 2.79 -8.22 -6.83
C THR A 131 3.37 -6.86 -6.41
N VAL A 132 2.51 -5.86 -6.20
CA VAL A 132 2.92 -4.54 -5.72
C VAL A 132 3.53 -4.61 -4.33
N VAL A 133 2.88 -5.29 -3.37
CA VAL A 133 3.42 -5.44 -2.00
C VAL A 133 4.73 -6.20 -1.99
N ALA A 134 4.88 -7.24 -2.80
CA ALA A 134 6.13 -8.00 -2.91
C ALA A 134 7.28 -7.11 -3.41
N VAL A 135 7.06 -6.35 -4.49
CA VAL A 135 8.08 -5.44 -5.02
C VAL A 135 8.38 -4.31 -4.03
N SER A 136 7.37 -3.68 -3.45
CA SER A 136 7.56 -2.64 -2.43
C SER A 136 8.35 -3.14 -1.22
N THR A 137 8.12 -4.39 -0.79
CA THR A 137 8.89 -5.03 0.28
C THR A 137 10.36 -5.13 -0.08
N VAL A 138 10.68 -5.60 -1.29
CA VAL A 138 12.08 -5.70 -1.77
C VAL A 138 12.73 -4.32 -1.86
N LEU A 139 12.03 -3.31 -2.34
CA LEU A 139 12.56 -1.94 -2.45
C LEU A 139 12.81 -1.32 -1.06
N LEU A 140 11.89 -1.51 -0.11
CA LEU A 140 12.07 -1.02 1.26
C LEU A 140 13.22 -1.74 1.97
N LEU A 141 13.39 -3.05 1.75
CA LEU A 141 14.56 -3.80 2.23
C LEU A 141 15.86 -3.26 1.64
N THR A 142 15.85 -2.99 0.34
CA THR A 142 17.01 -2.43 -0.38
C THR A 142 17.35 -1.04 0.14
N TRP A 143 16.34 -0.21 0.41
CA TRP A 143 16.51 1.12 1.01
C TRP A 143 17.10 1.03 2.42
N GLY A 144 16.56 0.14 3.26
CA GLY A 144 17.01 -0.09 4.63
C GLY A 144 18.45 -0.59 4.70
N TYR A 145 18.71 -1.78 4.13
CA TYR A 145 20.04 -2.41 4.18
C TYR A 145 21.09 -1.71 3.32
N GLY A 146 20.68 -0.97 2.29
CA GLY A 146 21.60 -0.14 1.52
C GLY A 146 22.05 1.13 2.25
N SER A 147 21.54 1.41 3.46
CA SER A 147 21.91 2.60 4.22
C SER A 147 23.42 2.88 4.35
N PRO A 148 24.34 1.89 4.44
CA PRO A 148 25.78 2.15 4.46
C PRO A 148 26.33 2.73 3.14
N ILE A 149 25.63 2.54 2.03
CA ILE A 149 26.05 2.96 0.68
C ILE A 149 25.56 4.40 0.38
N TRP A 150 24.30 4.69 0.70
CA TRP A 150 23.62 5.94 0.32
C TRP A 150 23.01 6.73 1.48
N GLY A 151 23.34 6.36 2.73
CA GLY A 151 23.15 7.21 3.91
C GLY A 151 21.70 7.49 4.32
N ARG A 152 20.78 6.53 4.17
CA ARG A 152 19.32 6.72 4.39
C ARG A 152 18.76 7.98 3.71
N SER A 153 19.32 8.36 2.57
CA SER A 153 18.95 9.58 1.86
C SER A 153 17.57 9.48 1.22
N ILE A 154 16.85 10.60 1.18
CA ILE A 154 15.58 10.71 0.46
C ILE A 154 15.78 10.47 -1.05
N TRP A 155 16.93 10.83 -1.59
CA TRP A 155 17.26 10.61 -3.01
C TRP A 155 17.37 9.12 -3.35
N ALA A 156 17.83 8.29 -2.41
CA ALA A 156 17.84 6.85 -2.58
C ALA A 156 16.40 6.29 -2.64
N ALA A 157 15.48 6.81 -1.81
CA ALA A 157 14.08 6.43 -1.87
C ALA A 157 13.43 6.83 -3.20
N VAL A 158 13.70 8.05 -3.69
CA VAL A 158 13.19 8.52 -5.00
C VAL A 158 13.74 7.68 -6.15
N ALA A 159 15.04 7.34 -6.14
CA ALA A 159 15.64 6.50 -7.17
C ALA A 159 15.04 5.09 -7.16
N LEU A 160 14.87 4.48 -5.98
CA LEU A 160 14.25 3.17 -5.82
C LEU A 160 12.78 3.16 -6.24
N LEU A 161 12.06 4.28 -6.08
CA LEU A 161 10.70 4.42 -6.59
C LEU A 161 10.66 4.31 -8.12
N LEU A 162 11.56 5.01 -8.84
CA LEU A 162 11.65 4.93 -10.30
C LEU A 162 12.00 3.50 -10.76
N VAL A 163 12.99 2.88 -10.11
CA VAL A 163 13.36 1.48 -10.36
C VAL A 163 12.16 0.56 -10.12
N GLY A 164 11.43 0.79 -9.03
CA GLY A 164 10.23 0.06 -8.67
C GLY A 164 9.12 0.15 -9.71
N SER A 165 8.83 1.36 -10.20
CA SER A 165 7.84 1.57 -11.25
C SER A 165 8.19 0.81 -12.53
N VAL A 166 9.45 0.91 -12.99
CA VAL A 166 9.92 0.18 -14.18
C VAL A 166 9.84 -1.34 -13.97
N LEU A 167 10.25 -1.81 -12.79
CA LEU A 167 10.23 -3.24 -12.44
C LEU A 167 8.81 -3.78 -12.36
N LEU A 168 7.87 -3.03 -11.77
CA LEU A 168 6.44 -3.40 -11.73
C LEU A 168 5.85 -3.48 -13.13
N THR A 169 6.09 -2.47 -13.96
CA THR A 169 5.64 -2.49 -15.35
C THR A 169 6.21 -3.70 -16.09
N GLY A 170 7.52 -3.96 -15.97
CA GLY A 170 8.18 -5.11 -16.56
C GLY A 170 7.60 -6.45 -16.10
N ILE A 171 7.38 -6.63 -14.79
CA ILE A 171 6.77 -7.84 -14.21
C ILE A 171 5.36 -8.05 -14.73
N VAL A 172 4.53 -7.00 -14.77
CA VAL A 172 3.14 -7.10 -15.24
C VAL A 172 3.10 -7.50 -16.71
N TYR A 173 3.89 -6.86 -17.57
CA TYR A 173 3.95 -7.25 -18.99
C TYR A 173 4.52 -8.65 -19.19
N PHE A 174 5.51 -9.05 -18.39
CA PHE A 174 6.07 -10.39 -18.43
C PHE A 174 5.04 -11.45 -18.03
N LEU A 175 4.36 -11.27 -16.90
CA LEU A 175 3.33 -12.19 -16.41
C LEU A 175 2.13 -12.25 -17.37
N SER A 176 1.71 -11.10 -17.90
CA SER A 176 0.64 -11.01 -18.90
C SER A 176 1.00 -11.76 -20.19
N GLY A 177 2.19 -11.51 -20.74
CA GLY A 177 2.66 -12.19 -21.96
C GLY A 177 2.95 -13.68 -21.76
N TRP A 178 3.23 -14.11 -20.53
CA TRP A 178 3.39 -15.52 -20.19
C TRP A 178 2.04 -16.23 -20.05
N ASP A 179 1.05 -15.61 -19.39
CA ASP A 179 -0.30 -16.15 -19.26
C ASP A 179 -1.01 -16.24 -20.63
N ALA A 180 -0.85 -15.22 -21.48
CA ALA A 180 -1.37 -15.24 -22.85
C ALA A 180 -0.82 -16.41 -23.66
N ARG A 181 0.50 -16.68 -23.55
CA ARG A 181 1.15 -17.83 -24.19
C ARG A 181 0.65 -19.17 -23.65
N ARG A 182 0.40 -19.28 -22.35
CA ARG A 182 -0.18 -20.51 -21.75
C ARG A 182 -1.59 -20.80 -22.25
N LYS A 183 -2.37 -19.75 -22.54
CA LYS A 183 -3.78 -19.85 -22.94
C LYS A 183 -3.98 -19.82 -24.47
N ASN A 184 -2.91 -19.76 -25.27
CA ASN A 184 -2.96 -19.60 -26.73
C ASN A 184 -3.80 -18.39 -27.19
N ILE A 185 -3.78 -17.30 -26.42
CA ILE A 185 -4.49 -16.07 -26.76
C ILE A 185 -3.50 -15.15 -27.47
N SER A 186 -3.78 -14.77 -28.73
CA SER A 186 -2.97 -13.78 -29.43
C SER A 186 -3.19 -12.41 -28.79
N ALA A 187 -2.12 -11.71 -28.43
CA ALA A 187 -2.20 -10.35 -27.93
C ALA A 187 -2.71 -9.45 -29.08
N THR A 188 -4.01 -9.16 -29.11
CA THR A 188 -4.58 -8.17 -30.02
C THR A 188 -4.18 -6.80 -29.52
N VAL A 189 -3.22 -6.17 -30.18
CA VAL A 189 -2.98 -4.74 -30.00
C VAL A 189 -4.24 -4.04 -30.51
N THR A 190 -4.95 -3.33 -29.64
CA THR A 190 -6.08 -2.51 -30.06
C THR A 190 -5.54 -1.39 -30.95
N ASN A 191 -5.54 -1.62 -32.26
CA ASN A 191 -5.37 -0.54 -33.22
C ASN A 191 -6.56 0.39 -33.02
N HIS A 192 -6.32 1.62 -32.61
CA HIS A 192 -7.33 2.68 -32.61
C HIS A 192 -7.69 2.99 -34.07
N GLU A 193 -8.46 2.12 -34.71
CA GLU A 193 -9.21 2.51 -35.90
C GLU A 193 -10.30 3.45 -35.41
N THR A 194 -10.05 4.75 -35.59
CA THR A 194 -11.05 5.79 -35.49
C THR A 194 -12.16 5.46 -36.47
N HIS A 195 -13.22 4.82 -35.98
CA HIS A 195 -14.49 4.80 -36.70
C HIS A 195 -15.00 6.23 -36.75
N SER A 196 -14.79 6.90 -37.89
CA SER A 196 -15.51 8.11 -38.24
C SER A 196 -16.99 7.76 -38.23
N VAL A 197 -17.72 8.29 -37.25
CA VAL A 197 -19.17 8.26 -37.24
C VAL A 197 -19.62 9.05 -38.47
N GLU A 198 -20.07 8.33 -39.51
CA GLU A 198 -20.83 8.96 -40.59
C GLU A 198 -22.08 9.56 -39.94
N ALA A 199 -22.19 10.88 -40.01
CA ALA A 199 -23.42 11.57 -39.69
C ALA A 199 -24.48 11.07 -40.67
N GLY A 200 -25.41 10.24 -40.19
CA GLY A 200 -26.62 9.94 -40.93
C GLY A 200 -27.43 11.22 -41.09
N ASP A 201 -27.58 11.66 -42.34
CA ASP A 201 -28.75 12.41 -42.77
C ASP A 201 -29.96 11.48 -42.60
N ASP A 202 -30.84 11.80 -41.65
CA ASP A 202 -32.29 11.55 -41.67
C ASP A 202 -32.96 12.30 -40.49
#